data_AF-A0A0B4ULR2-F1
#
_entry.id   AF-A0A0B4ULR2-F1
#
_cell.length_a   1.000
_cell.length_b   1.000
_cell.length_c   1.000
_cell.angle_alpha   90.00
_cell.angle_beta   90.00
_cell.angle_gamma   90.00
#
_symmetry.space_group_name_H-M   'P 1'
#
loop_
_entity.id
_entity.type
_entity.pdbx_description
1 polymer ?
#
loop_
_entity_poly.entity_id
_entity_poly.type
_entity_poly.pdbx_seq_one_letter_code
_entity_poly.pdbx_strand_id
1 'polypeptide(L)'
;QLERTGPKSLGVCLLTSTFVGMAFTIQFVREFTRLGLNRSIGGVLALAFSRELSPVITSIVVAGRMGSAFAAELGTMQVSEQTDTLRVLGADPIDYLITPRVIASCVALPFLTLMCFTVGMASSALLSDAVYGISINII
;
A
#
# COMPACT_ATOMS: atom_id res chain seq x y z
N GLN A 1 -3.02 -15.49 9.77
CA GLN A 1 -2.26 -14.90 8.64
C GLN A 1 -2.61 -13.42 8.41
N LEU A 2 -3.87 -12.99 8.60
CA LEU A 2 -4.28 -11.58 8.50
C LEU A 2 -3.46 -10.63 9.39
N GLU A 3 -3.12 -11.04 10.62
CA GLU A 3 -2.23 -10.27 11.52
C GLU A 3 -0.78 -10.15 10.99
N ARG A 4 -0.28 -11.13 10.25
CA ARG A 4 1.04 -10.98 9.60
C ARG A 4 0.96 -10.06 8.39
N THR A 5 -0.10 -10.15 7.61
CA THR A 5 -0.26 -9.36 6.37
C THR A 5 -0.57 -7.89 6.65
N GLY A 6 -1.40 -7.60 7.65
CA GLY A 6 -1.83 -6.24 8.00
C GLY A 6 -0.80 -5.47 8.83
N PRO A 7 -0.78 -5.62 10.17
CA PRO A 7 -0.02 -4.73 11.05
C PRO A 7 1.51 -4.73 10.80
N LYS A 8 2.11 -5.84 10.34
CA LYS A 8 3.55 -5.86 10.01
C LYS A 8 3.91 -5.12 8.72
N SER A 9 2.96 -4.95 7.80
CA SER A 9 3.17 -4.23 6.54
C SER A 9 2.71 -2.78 6.62
N LEU A 10 1.84 -2.46 7.58
CA LEU A 10 1.22 -1.15 7.76
C LEU A 10 2.26 -0.03 7.90
N GLY A 11 3.27 -0.21 8.76
CA GLY A 11 4.29 0.84 8.98
C GLY A 11 5.08 1.21 7.72
N VAL A 12 5.46 0.22 6.91
CA VAL A 12 6.19 0.46 5.65
C VAL A 12 5.28 1.15 4.63
N CYS A 13 4.02 0.71 4.52
CA CYS A 13 3.08 1.27 3.56
C CYS A 13 2.70 2.72 3.90
N LEU A 14 2.56 3.08 5.18
CA LEU A 14 2.29 4.45 5.59
C LEU A 14 3.47 5.39 5.36
N LEU A 15 4.70 4.92 5.63
CA LEU A 15 5.91 5.70 5.36
C LEU A 15 6.07 5.96 3.86
N THR A 16 5.91 4.94 3.02
CA THR A 16 6.02 5.11 1.56
C THR A 16 4.90 6.00 1.02
N SER A 17 3.66 5.84 1.48
CA SER A 17 2.54 6.69 1.03
C SER A 17 2.74 8.16 1.40
N THR A 18 3.32 8.43 2.57
CA THR A 18 3.64 9.80 3.02
C THR A 18 4.66 10.46 2.10
N PHE A 19 5.80 9.80 1.85
CA PHE A 19 6.84 10.38 1.00
C PHE A 19 6.41 10.54 -0.45
N VAL A 20 5.66 9.57 -0.99
CA VAL A 20 5.12 9.68 -2.34
C VAL A 20 4.06 10.79 -2.43
N GLY A 21 3.20 10.95 -1.41
CA GLY A 21 2.31 12.10 -1.19
C GLY A 21 3.02 13.43 -1.36
N MET A 22 4.05 13.62 -0.55
CA MET A 22 4.84 14.85 -0.56
C MET A 22 5.51 15.11 -1.91
N ALA A 23 6.19 14.10 -2.48
CA ALA A 23 6.90 14.24 -3.74
C ALA A 23 5.96 14.56 -4.92
N PHE A 24 4.77 13.95 -4.95
CA PHE A 24 3.77 14.21 -5.98
C PHE A 24 3.17 15.61 -5.85
N THR A 25 2.89 16.05 -4.62
CA THR A 25 2.37 17.39 -4.33
C THR A 25 3.31 18.49 -4.81
N ILE A 26 4.61 18.38 -4.53
CA ILE A 26 5.61 19.38 -4.96
C ILE A 26 5.61 19.54 -6.49
N GLN A 27 5.51 18.43 -7.22
CA GLN A 27 5.50 18.43 -8.68
C GLN A 27 4.22 19.08 -9.23
N PHE A 28 3.05 18.65 -8.74
CA PHE A 28 1.76 19.13 -9.23
C PHE A 28 1.50 20.59 -8.86
N VAL A 29 1.77 20.99 -7.61
CA VAL A 29 1.57 22.37 -7.17
C VAL A 29 2.40 23.32 -8.02
N ARG A 30 3.67 22.98 -8.29
CA ARG A 30 4.56 23.83 -9.10
C ARG A 30 4.05 24.01 -10.53
N GLU A 31 3.54 22.94 -11.15
CA GLU A 31 3.07 22.98 -12.54
C GLU A 31 1.73 23.72 -12.66
N PHE A 32 0.79 23.46 -11.75
CA PHE A 32 -0.51 24.13 -11.76
C PHE A 32 -0.42 25.62 -11.39
N THR A 33 0.54 25.99 -10.53
CA THR A 33 0.80 27.40 -10.21
C THR A 33 1.31 28.17 -11.43
N ARG A 34 2.14 27.54 -12.28
CA ARG A 34 2.59 28.15 -13.55
C ARG A 34 1.44 28.38 -14.53
N LEU A 35 0.44 27.51 -14.51
CA LEU A 35 -0.76 27.61 -15.34
C LEU A 35 -1.84 28.52 -14.74
N GLY A 36 -1.64 29.05 -13.52
CA GLY A 36 -2.64 29.85 -12.81
C GLY A 36 -3.85 29.05 -12.27
N LEU A 37 -3.75 27.72 -12.21
CA LEU A 37 -4.85 26.79 -11.88
C LEU A 37 -4.84 26.31 -10.41
N ASN A 38 -4.55 27.20 -9.47
CA ASN A 38 -4.35 26.84 -8.06
C ASN A 38 -5.56 26.16 -7.39
N ARG A 39 -6.79 26.49 -7.82
CA ARG A 39 -8.03 25.88 -7.28
C ARG A 39 -8.25 24.43 -7.71
N SER A 40 -7.60 23.97 -8.78
CA SER A 40 -7.79 22.60 -9.31
C SER A 40 -6.81 21.59 -8.72
N ILE A 41 -5.81 22.05 -7.95
CA ILE A 41 -4.72 21.23 -7.43
C ILE A 41 -5.28 20.08 -6.57
N GLY A 42 -6.14 20.39 -5.60
CA GLY A 42 -6.66 19.38 -4.68
C GLY A 42 -7.52 18.32 -5.35
N GLY A 43 -8.42 18.72 -6.26
CA GLY A 43 -9.24 17.77 -7.03
C GLY A 43 -8.42 16.80 -7.89
N VAL A 44 -7.37 17.31 -8.55
CA VAL A 44 -6.47 16.48 -9.35
C VAL A 44 -5.65 15.55 -8.45
N LEU A 45 -5.17 16.04 -7.31
CA LEU A 45 -4.43 15.24 -6.34
C LEU A 45 -5.31 14.09 -5.80
N ALA A 46 -6.53 14.39 -5.36
CA ALA A 46 -7.47 13.40 -4.84
C ALA A 46 -7.82 12.33 -5.88
N LEU A 47 -8.01 12.72 -7.14
CA LEU A 47 -8.27 11.79 -8.23
C LEU A 47 -7.06 10.90 -8.52
N ALA A 48 -5.84 11.47 -8.58
CA ALA A 48 -4.62 10.70 -8.81
C ALA A 48 -4.33 9.70 -7.68
N PHE A 49 -4.53 10.12 -6.42
CA PHE A 49 -4.35 9.26 -5.25
C PHE A 49 -5.36 8.12 -5.19
N SER A 50 -6.64 8.43 -5.40
CA SER A 50 -7.72 7.43 -5.30
C SER A 50 -7.69 6.40 -6.42
N ARG A 51 -7.39 6.80 -7.66
CA ARG A 51 -7.43 5.89 -8.82
C ARG A 51 -6.16 5.10 -9.04
N GLU A 52 -5.00 5.69 -8.78
CA GLU A 52 -3.73 5.10 -9.24
C GLU A 52 -2.71 4.94 -8.12
N LEU A 53 -2.29 6.03 -7.49
CA LEU A 53 -1.12 6.01 -6.61
C LEU A 53 -1.34 5.14 -5.37
N SER A 54 -2.45 5.30 -4.65
CA SER A 54 -2.67 4.53 -3.42
C SER A 54 -2.80 3.01 -3.66
N PRO A 55 -3.59 2.53 -4.65
CA PRO A 55 -3.63 1.11 -5.00
C PRO A 55 -2.27 0.56 -5.46
N VAL A 56 -1.55 1.28 -6.33
CA VAL A 56 -0.29 0.81 -6.92
C VAL A 56 0.81 0.72 -5.88
N ILE A 57 1.03 1.77 -5.08
CA ILE A 57 2.09 1.80 -4.07
C ILE A 57 1.86 0.70 -3.04
N THR A 58 0.63 0.58 -2.54
CA THR A 58 0.29 -0.45 -1.54
C THR A 58 0.51 -1.85 -2.10
N SER A 59 0.10 -2.10 -3.34
CA SER A 59 0.27 -3.41 -3.98
C SER A 59 1.74 -3.78 -4.15
N ILE A 60 2.58 -2.85 -4.60
CA ILE A 60 4.03 -3.07 -4.79
C ILE A 60 4.71 -3.36 -3.44
N VAL A 61 4.42 -2.55 -2.41
CA VAL A 61 5.04 -2.72 -1.08
C VAL A 61 4.62 -4.04 -0.44
N VAL A 62 3.33 -4.37 -0.49
CA VAL A 62 2.81 -5.62 0.07
C VAL A 62 3.35 -6.82 -0.71
N ALA A 63 3.39 -6.78 -2.05
CA ALA A 63 3.96 -7.85 -2.86
C ALA A 63 5.44 -8.08 -2.52
N GLY A 64 6.24 -7.02 -2.38
CA GLY A 64 7.65 -7.13 -2.02
C GLY A 64 7.87 -7.71 -0.63
N ARG A 65 7.17 -7.20 0.40
CA ARG A 65 7.35 -7.61 1.79
C ARG A 65 6.70 -8.96 2.11
N MET A 66 5.41 -9.09 1.81
CA MET A 66 4.64 -10.29 2.13
C MET A 66 4.95 -11.42 1.17
N GLY A 67 5.15 -11.14 -0.12
CA GLY A 67 5.55 -12.14 -1.10
C GLY A 67 6.88 -12.81 -0.72
N SER A 68 7.89 -12.01 -0.36
CA SER A 68 9.18 -12.54 0.09
C SER A 68 9.06 -13.36 1.38
N ALA A 69 8.28 -12.88 2.36
CA ALA A 69 8.07 -13.60 3.61
C ALA A 69 7.35 -14.94 3.40
N PHE A 70 6.32 -14.96 2.54
CA PHE A 70 5.59 -16.19 2.21
C PHE A 70 6.44 -17.17 1.41
N ALA A 71 7.23 -16.68 0.45
CA ALA A 71 8.16 -17.50 -0.32
C ALA A 71 9.24 -18.12 0.57
N ALA A 72 9.82 -17.35 1.49
CA ALA A 72 10.80 -17.85 2.45
C ALA A 72 10.19 -18.95 3.36
N GLU A 73 8.98 -18.72 3.89
CA GLU A 73 8.31 -19.70 4.74
C GLU A 73 8.00 -20.99 3.96
N LEU A 74 7.43 -20.89 2.76
CA LEU A 74 7.16 -22.07 1.91
C LEU A 74 8.45 -22.80 1.52
N GLY A 75 9.52 -22.07 1.20
CA GLY A 75 10.83 -22.64 0.90
C GLY A 75 11.40 -23.42 2.09
N THR A 76 11.29 -22.89 3.32
CA THR A 76 11.73 -23.62 4.52
C THR A 76 10.91 -24.89 4.76
N MET A 77 9.59 -24.83 4.51
CA MET A 77 8.70 -25.99 4.64
C MET A 77 8.93 -27.05 3.56
N GLN A 78 9.46 -26.65 2.40
CA GLN A 78 9.85 -27.58 1.35
C GLN A 78 11.18 -28.28 1.68
N VAL A 79 12.18 -27.52 2.13
CA VAL A 79 13.51 -28.09 2.50
C VAL A 79 13.43 -28.99 3.74
N SER A 80 12.49 -28.72 4.64
CA SER A 80 12.24 -29.55 5.84
C SER A 80 11.23 -30.69 5.61
N GLU A 81 10.84 -30.95 4.36
CA GLU A 81 9.88 -32.01 3.98
C GLU A 81 8.50 -31.91 4.68
N GLN A 82 8.17 -30.77 5.30
CA GLN A 82 6.88 -30.56 5.96
C GLN A 82 5.71 -30.57 4.97
N THR A 83 5.96 -30.10 3.74
CA THR A 83 4.96 -30.15 2.65
C THR A 83 4.63 -31.58 2.21
N ASP A 84 5.62 -32.47 2.16
CA ASP A 84 5.41 -33.88 1.83
C ASP A 84 4.80 -34.65 3.02
N THR A 85 5.17 -34.29 4.25
CA THR A 85 4.55 -34.81 5.46
C THR A 85 3.03 -34.57 5.47
N LEU A 86 2.58 -33.38 5.05
CA LEU A 86 1.15 -33.07 4.93
C LEU A 86 0.45 -33.96 3.91
N ARG A 87 1.09 -34.27 2.78
CA ARG A 87 0.55 -35.19 1.76
C ARG A 87 0.41 -36.61 2.29
N VAL A 88 1.40 -37.10 3.05
CA VAL A 88 1.34 -38.43 3.68
C VAL A 88 0.21 -38.52 4.70
N LEU A 89 -0.10 -37.42 5.39
CA LEU A 89 -1.23 -37.32 6.32
C LEU A 89 -2.59 -37.19 5.63
N GLY A 90 -2.64 -37.17 4.29
CA GLY A 90 -3.87 -37.05 3.51
C GLY A 90 -4.45 -35.64 3.46
N ALA A 91 -3.69 -34.62 3.86
CA ALA A 91 -4.10 -33.22 3.77
C ALA A 91 -3.52 -32.56 2.52
N ASP A 92 -4.34 -31.84 1.77
CA ASP A 92 -3.89 -31.10 0.59
C ASP A 92 -3.10 -29.85 1.00
N PRO A 93 -1.79 -29.76 0.66
CA PRO A 93 -0.96 -28.64 1.08
C PRO A 93 -1.39 -27.32 0.44
N ILE A 94 -2.04 -27.33 -0.72
CA ILE A 94 -2.54 -26.12 -1.38
C ILE A 94 -3.63 -25.48 -0.52
N ASP A 95 -4.62 -26.26 -0.10
CA ASP A 95 -5.74 -25.76 0.69
C ASP A 95 -5.31 -25.35 2.10
N TYR A 96 -4.35 -26.07 2.69
CA TYR A 96 -3.89 -25.78 4.04
C TYR A 96 -2.90 -24.60 4.12
N LEU A 97 -2.02 -24.43 3.12
CA LEU A 97 -0.96 -23.42 3.16
C LEU A 97 -1.24 -22.19 2.31
N ILE A 98 -1.75 -22.37 1.09
CA ILE A 98 -1.82 -21.30 0.08
C ILE A 98 -3.15 -20.57 0.16
N THR A 99 -4.26 -21.29 0.16
CA THR A 99 -5.63 -20.73 0.21
C THR A 99 -5.83 -19.70 1.33
N PRO A 100 -5.45 -19.95 2.60
CA PRO A 100 -5.60 -18.94 3.65
C PRO A 100 -4.73 -17.69 3.42
N ARG A 101 -3.58 -17.81 2.74
CA ARG A 101 -2.66 -16.68 2.49
C ARG A 101 -3.25 -15.74 1.47
N VAL A 102 -3.79 -16.31 0.40
CA VAL A 102 -4.42 -15.57 -0.69
C VAL A 102 -5.67 -14.86 -0.18
N ILE A 103 -6.52 -15.54 0.60
CA ILE A 103 -7.71 -14.90 1.18
C ILE A 103 -7.30 -13.78 2.13
N ALA A 104 -6.30 -14.00 2.99
CA ALA A 104 -5.81 -12.98 3.90
C ALA A 104 -5.23 -11.76 3.17
N SER A 105 -4.51 -11.93 2.05
CA SER A 105 -3.99 -10.80 1.27
C SER A 105 -5.08 -10.08 0.49
N CYS A 106 -6.03 -10.80 -0.11
CA CYS A 106 -7.18 -10.20 -0.81
C CYS A 106 -8.01 -9.33 0.13
N VAL A 107 -8.20 -9.74 1.38
CA VAL A 107 -8.92 -8.94 2.38
C VAL A 107 -8.05 -7.80 2.93
N ALA A 108 -6.78 -8.03 3.22
CA ALA A 108 -5.92 -7.01 3.82
C ALA A 108 -5.60 -5.84 2.87
N LEU A 109 -5.39 -6.11 1.58
CA LEU A 109 -5.02 -5.10 0.58
C LEU A 109 -5.97 -3.90 0.51
N PRO A 110 -7.29 -4.05 0.33
CA PRO A 110 -8.20 -2.90 0.24
C PRO A 110 -8.18 -2.03 1.50
N PHE A 111 -8.13 -2.64 2.69
CA PHE A 111 -8.02 -1.88 3.94
C PHE A 111 -6.71 -1.11 4.04
N LEU A 112 -5.59 -1.73 3.63
CA LEU A 112 -4.29 -1.06 3.60
C LEU A 112 -4.27 0.09 2.60
N THR A 113 -4.87 -0.08 1.41
CA THR A 113 -4.93 0.98 0.39
C THR A 113 -5.69 2.20 0.89
N LEU A 114 -6.77 2.00 1.64
CA LEU A 114 -7.59 3.08 2.20
C LEU A 114 -6.80 3.85 3.26
N MET A 115 -6.04 3.15 4.12
CA MET A 115 -5.13 3.79 5.09
C MET A 115 -3.99 4.57 4.41
N CYS A 116 -3.39 4.01 3.35
CA CYS A 116 -2.37 4.72 2.58
C CYS A 116 -2.93 5.96 1.86
N PHE A 117 -4.17 5.89 1.38
CA PHE A 117 -4.87 7.02 0.78
C PHE A 117 -5.06 8.17 1.78
N THR A 118 -5.60 7.88 2.97
CA THR A 118 -5.85 8.92 3.98
C THR A 118 -4.55 9.56 4.47
N VAL A 119 -3.51 8.76 4.72
CA VAL A 119 -2.22 9.28 5.17
C VAL A 119 -1.47 10.03 4.06
N GLY A 120 -1.51 9.53 2.82
CA GLY A 120 -0.91 10.20 1.67
C GLY A 120 -1.57 11.54 1.35
N MET A 121 -2.91 11.61 1.41
CA MET A 121 -3.64 12.87 1.27
C MET A 121 -3.38 13.83 2.42
N ALA A 122 -3.37 13.34 3.67
CA ALA A 122 -3.07 14.18 4.83
C ALA A 122 -1.67 14.80 4.75
N SER A 123 -0.64 14.03 4.37
CA SER A 123 0.71 14.57 4.23
C SER A 123 0.82 15.59 3.09
N SER A 124 0.07 15.37 2.01
CA SER A 124 0.01 16.28 0.87
C SER A 124 -0.63 17.61 1.22
N ALA A 125 -1.76 17.57 1.96
CA ALA A 125 -2.44 18.76 2.46
C ALA A 125 -1.55 19.57 3.41
N LEU A 126 -0.89 18.90 4.36
CA LEU A 126 0.05 19.54 5.29
C LEU A 126 1.22 20.21 4.57
N LEU A 127 1.79 19.57 3.54
CA LEU A 127 2.90 20.14 2.79
C LEU A 127 2.48 21.33 1.93
N SER A 128 1.30 21.26 1.31
CA SER A 128 0.76 22.33 0.48
C SER A 128 0.51 23.61 1.29
N ASP A 129 -0.01 23.47 2.51
CA ASP A 129 -0.21 24.60 3.42
C ASP A 129 1.14 25.15 3.91
N ALA A 130 2.05 24.29 4.39
CA ALA A 130 3.32 24.70 4.97
C ALA A 130 4.30 25.36 3.99
N VAL A 131 4.37 24.88 2.74
CA VAL A 131 5.37 25.34 1.76
C VAL A 131 4.79 26.35 0.78
N TYR A 132 3.53 26.18 0.36
CA TYR A 132 2.93 26.95 -0.72
C TYR A 132 1.82 27.91 -0.24
N GLY A 133 1.40 27.84 1.03
CA GLY A 133 0.35 28.71 1.58
C GLY A 133 -1.01 28.54 0.90
N ILE A 134 -1.23 27.39 0.24
CA ILE A 134 -2.50 27.08 -0.43
C ILE A 134 -3.44 26.52 0.64
N SER A 135 -4.55 27.23 0.86
CA SER A 135 -5.51 26.89 1.91
C SER A 135 -6.05 25.46 1.76
N ILE A 136 -6.06 24.72 2.86
CA ILE A 136 -6.50 23.33 2.96
C ILE A 136 -7.93 23.10 2.49
N ASN A 137 -8.75 24.15 2.40
CA ASN A 137 -10.12 24.08 1.90
C ASN A 137 -10.22 23.59 0.43
N ILE A 138 -9.12 23.72 -0.34
CA ILE A 138 -9.05 23.37 -1.75
C ILE A 138 -8.65 21.88 -1.98
N ILE A 139 -8.13 21.20 -0.95
CA ILE A 139 -7.56 19.83 -1.03
C ILE A 139 -8.40 18.85 -0.21
#